data_AF-A0A6L8C573-F1
#
_entry.id   AF-A0A6L8C573-F1
#
_cell.length_a   1.000
_cell.length_b   1.000
_cell.length_c   1.000
_cell.angle_alpha   90.00
_cell.angle_beta   90.00
_cell.angle_gamma   90.00
#
_symmetry.space_group_name_H-M   'P 1'
#
loop_
_entity.id
_entity.type
_entity.pdbx_description
1 polymer ?
#
loop_
_entity_poly.entity_id
_entity_poly.type
_entity_poly.pdbx_seq_one_letter_code
_entity_poly.pdbx_strand_id
1 'polypeptide(L)'
;MNLKQSQISQRPIRKEARLFCEVCLSIYYYWVTYNNIFEKISSLLQSERNISAWEFKNTPIGSTLSIIDRTLGNQVILEITKLHDPARMKNNENVCIDLFVSHVEWSDREMSKIQNLKEKLEENFNFIKPARNKILAHNDREAFNN
;
A
#
# COMPACT_ATOMS: atom_id res chain seq x y z
N MET A 1 26.68 29.17 23.75
CA MET A 1 25.77 28.25 24.47
C MET A 1 24.37 28.83 24.37
N ASN A 2 23.56 28.35 23.42
CA ASN A 2 22.20 28.83 23.19
C ASN A 2 21.28 27.61 23.11
N LEU A 3 20.74 27.24 24.27
CA LEU A 3 19.79 26.17 24.47
C LEU A 3 18.42 26.61 23.94
N LYS A 4 18.19 26.38 22.65
CA LYS A 4 16.85 26.29 22.06
C LYS A 4 16.80 25.08 21.13
N GLN A 5 17.16 23.91 21.65
CA GLN A 5 16.53 22.69 21.19
C GLN A 5 15.08 22.78 21.68
N SER A 6 14.23 23.25 20.78
CA SER A 6 12.79 23.23 20.92
C SER A 6 12.37 21.85 21.39
N GLN A 7 11.66 21.82 22.51
CA GLN A 7 11.03 20.66 23.10
C GLN A 7 10.27 19.87 22.03
N ILE A 8 10.90 18.84 21.46
CA ILE A 8 10.18 17.78 20.75
C ILE A 8 9.48 17.02 21.87
N SER A 9 8.20 17.31 22.01
CA SER A 9 7.30 16.68 22.96
C SER A 9 7.41 15.16 22.84
N GLN A 10 8.06 14.52 23.83
CA GLN A 10 8.03 13.07 24.01
C GLN A 10 6.60 12.64 24.42
N ARG A 11 5.68 12.48 23.46
CA ARG A 11 4.32 11.90 23.61
C ARG A 11 3.79 11.40 22.25
N PRO A 12 2.96 10.35 22.22
CA PRO A 12 3.30 8.95 22.33
C PRO A 12 3.16 8.26 20.95
N ILE A 13 4.28 7.89 20.34
CA ILE A 13 4.41 7.09 19.09
C ILE A 13 3.50 5.83 19.07
N ARG A 14 2.94 5.41 20.21
CA ARG A 14 1.96 4.32 20.29
C ARG A 14 0.72 4.53 19.42
N LYS A 15 0.21 5.77 19.27
CA LYS A 15 -0.98 6.01 18.44
C LYS A 15 -0.65 5.90 16.96
N GLU A 16 0.47 6.48 16.56
CA GLU A 16 1.02 6.45 15.21
C GLU A 16 1.41 5.02 14.83
N ALA A 17 2.11 4.30 15.72
CA ALA A 17 2.44 2.88 15.54
C ALA A 17 1.19 2.02 15.40
N ARG A 18 0.15 2.29 16.20
CA ARG A 18 -1.13 1.60 16.06
C ARG A 18 -1.77 1.87 14.70
N LEU A 19 -1.83 3.13 14.27
CA LEU A 19 -2.39 3.48 12.96
C LEU A 19 -1.59 2.82 11.83
N PHE A 20 -0.26 2.82 11.91
CA PHE A 20 0.60 2.15 10.94
C PHE A 20 0.28 0.64 10.87
N CYS A 21 0.16 -0.03 12.02
CA CYS A 21 -0.25 -1.44 12.08
C CYS A 21 -1.67 -1.68 11.54
N GLU A 22 -2.62 -0.77 11.77
CA GLU A 22 -3.97 -0.85 11.23
C GLU A 22 -3.95 -0.76 9.69
N VAL A 23 -3.12 0.10 9.11
CA VAL A 23 -2.92 0.16 7.65
C VAL A 23 -2.28 -1.14 7.14
N CYS A 24 -1.22 -1.65 7.79
CA CYS A 24 -0.62 -2.94 7.44
C CYS A 24 -1.64 -4.09 7.46
N LEU A 25 -2.50 -4.12 8.48
CA LEU A 25 -3.55 -5.13 8.61
C LEU A 25 -4.61 -4.98 7.53
N SER A 26 -4.97 -3.75 7.17
CA SER A 26 -5.90 -3.47 6.08
C SER A 26 -5.35 -3.96 4.74
N ILE A 27 -4.07 -3.69 4.43
CA ILE A 27 -3.38 -4.21 3.24
C ILE A 27 -3.46 -5.73 3.21
N TYR A 28 -3.13 -6.38 4.33
CA TYR A 28 -3.19 -7.83 4.45
C TYR A 28 -4.59 -8.36 4.16
N TYR A 29 -5.64 -7.76 4.72
CA TYR A 29 -7.01 -8.20 4.45
C TYR A 29 -7.44 -7.97 3.00
N TYR A 30 -7.10 -6.84 2.38
CA TYR A 30 -7.38 -6.65 0.95
C TYR A 30 -6.68 -7.71 0.10
N TRP A 31 -5.42 -8.03 0.40
CA TRP A 31 -4.66 -9.06 -0.28
C TRP A 31 -5.27 -10.46 -0.09
N VAL A 32 -5.61 -10.83 1.14
CA VAL A 32 -6.25 -12.13 1.43
C VAL A 32 -7.61 -12.24 0.77
N THR A 33 -8.43 -11.19 0.82
CA THR A 33 -9.73 -11.15 0.15
C THR A 33 -9.58 -11.28 -1.36
N TYR A 34 -8.63 -10.57 -1.97
CA TYR A 34 -8.31 -10.68 -3.39
C TYR A 34 -7.99 -12.13 -3.76
N ASN A 35 -7.03 -12.76 -3.08
CA ASN A 35 -6.63 -14.13 -3.39
C ASN A 35 -7.78 -15.12 -3.16
N ASN A 36 -8.51 -15.00 -2.04
CA ASN A 36 -9.64 -15.89 -1.76
C ASN A 36 -10.77 -15.83 -2.79
N ILE A 37 -11.03 -14.64 -3.35
CA ILE A 37 -12.05 -14.45 -4.39
C ILE A 37 -11.53 -15.04 -5.71
N PHE A 38 -10.35 -14.61 -6.16
CA PHE A 38 -9.87 -14.90 -7.51
C PHE A 38 -9.22 -16.29 -7.66
N GLU A 39 -8.66 -16.90 -6.62
CA GLU A 39 -8.24 -18.31 -6.65
C GLU A 39 -9.44 -19.24 -6.85
N LYS A 40 -10.54 -18.99 -6.13
CA LYS A 40 -11.78 -19.79 -6.27
C LYS A 40 -12.44 -19.59 -7.62
N ILE A 41 -12.50 -18.35 -8.12
CA ILE A 41 -13.04 -18.09 -9.46
C ILE A 41 -12.18 -18.77 -10.52
N SER A 42 -10.85 -18.72 -10.38
CA SER A 42 -9.94 -19.37 -11.33
C SER A 42 -10.14 -20.88 -11.37
N SER A 43 -10.36 -21.54 -10.23
CA SER A 43 -10.63 -22.98 -10.20
C SER A 43 -11.99 -23.34 -10.82
N LEU A 44 -13.03 -22.55 -10.55
CA LEU A 44 -14.36 -22.73 -11.13
C LEU A 44 -14.33 -22.57 -12.67
N LEU A 45 -13.67 -21.52 -13.17
CA LEU A 45 -13.53 -21.27 -14.61
C LEU A 45 -12.75 -22.37 -15.33
N GLN A 46 -11.77 -22.99 -14.68
CA GLN A 46 -11.01 -24.11 -15.26
C GLN A 46 -11.83 -25.40 -15.36
N SER A 47 -12.86 -25.55 -14.52
CA SER A 47 -13.75 -26.73 -14.51
C SER A 47 -14.89 -26.68 -15.53
N GLU A 48 -15.33 -25.49 -15.96
CA GLU A 48 -16.52 -25.32 -16.83
C GLU A 48 -16.22 -25.09 -18.31
N ARG A 49 -15.07 -25.54 -18.82
CA ARG A 49 -14.44 -25.24 -20.15
C ARG A 49 -15.34 -25.21 -21.42
N ASN A 50 -16.28 -24.27 -21.51
CA ASN A 50 -17.08 -24.00 -22.72
C ASN A 50 -17.22 -22.50 -23.04
N ILE A 51 -16.65 -21.62 -22.22
CA ILE A 51 -16.70 -20.16 -22.41
C ILE A 51 -15.27 -19.62 -22.35
N SER A 52 -14.85 -18.83 -23.34
CA SER A 52 -13.56 -18.16 -23.35
C SER A 52 -13.48 -17.08 -22.26
N ALA A 53 -12.26 -16.71 -21.83
CA ALA A 53 -12.06 -15.65 -20.85
C ALA A 53 -12.68 -14.30 -21.28
N TRP A 54 -12.68 -14.02 -22.58
CA TRP A 54 -13.31 -12.82 -23.14
C TRP A 54 -14.84 -12.88 -23.04
N GLU A 55 -15.45 -14.00 -23.42
CA GLU A 55 -16.90 -14.18 -23.31
C GLU A 55 -17.36 -14.11 -21.85
N PHE A 56 -16.63 -14.74 -20.92
CA PHE A 56 -16.92 -14.67 -19.50
C PHE A 56 -16.90 -13.23 -18.98
N LYS A 57 -15.86 -12.45 -19.30
CA LYS A 57 -15.73 -11.05 -18.89
C LYS A 57 -16.88 -10.15 -19.40
N ASN A 58 -17.51 -10.51 -20.51
CA ASN A 58 -18.65 -9.77 -21.08
C ASN A 58 -20.01 -10.20 -20.50
N THR A 59 -20.06 -11.22 -19.63
CA THR A 59 -21.27 -11.52 -18.87
C THR A 59 -21.48 -10.51 -17.73
N PRO A 60 -22.72 -10.33 -17.21
CA PRO A 60 -22.95 -9.48 -16.05
C PRO A 60 -22.11 -9.86 -14.81
N ILE A 61 -21.89 -11.17 -14.58
CA ILE A 61 -21.08 -11.64 -13.47
C ILE A 61 -19.58 -11.41 -13.72
N GLY A 62 -19.07 -11.73 -14.91
CA GLY A 62 -17.66 -11.54 -15.23
C GLY A 62 -17.24 -10.06 -15.29
N SER A 63 -18.14 -9.18 -15.75
CA SER A 63 -17.92 -7.73 -15.70
C SER A 63 -17.91 -7.20 -14.26
N THR A 64 -18.84 -7.67 -13.42
CA THR A 64 -18.85 -7.35 -11.98
C THR A 64 -17.56 -7.81 -11.29
N LEU A 65 -17.13 -9.05 -11.55
CA LEU A 65 -15.88 -9.59 -11.02
C LEU A 65 -14.65 -8.81 -11.51
N SER A 66 -14.65 -8.37 -12.77
CA SER A 66 -13.57 -7.52 -13.31
C SER A 66 -13.50 -6.15 -12.63
N ILE A 67 -14.65 -5.58 -12.24
CA ILE A 67 -14.69 -4.34 -11.45
C ILE A 67 -14.13 -4.59 -10.05
N ILE A 68 -14.51 -5.69 -9.40
CA ILE A 68 -14.01 -6.07 -8.08
C ILE A 68 -12.50 -6.32 -8.12
N ASP A 69 -12.01 -7.06 -9.11
CA ASP A 69 -10.60 -7.36 -9.35
C ASP A 69 -9.76 -6.09 -9.38
N ARG A 70 -10.12 -5.18 -10.28
CA ARG A 70 -9.46 -3.89 -10.43
C ARG A 70 -9.55 -3.05 -9.16
N THR A 71 -10.70 -3.03 -8.49
CA THR A 71 -10.90 -2.19 -7.29
C THR A 71 -10.05 -2.70 -6.12
N LEU A 72 -10.05 -4.00 -5.86
CA LEU A 72 -9.26 -4.60 -4.79
C LEU A 72 -7.76 -4.47 -5.07
N GLY A 73 -7.33 -4.77 -6.31
CA GLY A 73 -5.93 -4.60 -6.71
C GLY A 73 -5.45 -3.17 -6.55
N ASN A 74 -6.24 -2.19 -7.01
CA ASN A 74 -5.92 -0.77 -6.84
C ASN A 74 -5.88 -0.37 -5.36
N GLN A 75 -6.80 -0.87 -4.53
CA GLN A 75 -6.83 -0.55 -3.11
C GLN A 75 -5.57 -1.06 -2.40
N VAL A 76 -5.12 -2.29 -2.68
CA VAL A 76 -3.86 -2.83 -2.13
C VAL A 76 -2.69 -1.90 -2.45
N ILE A 77 -2.55 -1.49 -3.72
CA ILE A 77 -1.47 -0.60 -4.17
C ILE A 77 -1.52 0.75 -3.46
N LEU A 78 -2.71 1.35 -3.35
CA LEU A 78 -2.89 2.66 -2.72
C LEU A 78 -2.62 2.60 -1.21
N GLU A 79 -3.06 1.56 -0.50
CA GLU A 79 -2.78 1.40 0.93
C GLU A 79 -1.28 1.20 1.19
N ILE A 80 -0.57 0.40 0.38
CA ILE A 80 0.89 0.26 0.47
C ILE A 80 1.57 1.62 0.28
N THR A 81 1.05 2.45 -0.62
CA THR A 81 1.61 3.78 -0.87
C THR A 81 1.51 4.70 0.35
N LYS A 82 0.42 4.61 1.15
CA LYS A 82 0.28 5.40 2.38
C LYS A 82 1.39 5.12 3.39
N LEU A 83 1.88 3.87 3.46
CA LEU A 83 2.99 3.50 4.35
C LEU A 83 4.34 4.14 3.96
N HIS A 84 4.44 4.62 2.72
CA HIS A 84 5.68 5.14 2.11
C HIS A 84 5.59 6.63 1.73
N ASP A 85 4.49 7.32 2.03
CA ASP A 85 4.31 8.71 1.63
C ASP A 85 4.75 9.67 2.75
N PRO A 86 5.94 10.29 2.65
CA PRO A 86 6.43 11.24 3.65
C PRO A 86 5.79 12.63 3.52
N ALA A 87 4.70 12.79 2.76
CA ALA A 87 4.07 14.08 2.55
C ALA A 87 3.73 14.78 3.88
N ARG A 88 4.10 16.06 3.94
CA ARG A 88 3.83 16.98 5.04
C ARG A 88 2.99 18.13 4.51
N MET A 89 1.80 18.33 5.09
CA MET A 89 0.93 19.46 4.76
C MET A 89 0.74 20.34 5.98
N LYS A 90 1.37 21.53 5.95
CA LYS A 90 1.37 22.52 7.05
C LYS A 90 1.85 21.91 8.38
N ASN A 91 0.91 21.49 9.23
CA ASN A 91 1.13 20.93 10.57
C ASN A 91 0.80 19.43 10.64
N ASN A 92 0.41 18.81 9.53
CA ASN A 92 0.08 17.39 9.46
C ASN A 92 1.17 16.64 8.71
N GLU A 93 1.69 15.59 9.31
CA GLU A 93 2.60 14.63 8.69
C GLU A 93 1.89 13.28 8.58
N ASN A 94 2.12 12.59 7.47
CA ASN A 94 1.58 11.25 7.27
C ASN A 94 2.28 10.24 8.18
N VAL A 95 1.50 9.30 8.74
CA VAL A 95 2.05 8.15 9.45
C VAL A 95 2.59 7.16 8.44
N CYS A 96 3.91 7.18 8.24
CA CYS A 96 4.65 6.36 7.29
C CYS A 96 5.94 5.83 7.93
N ILE A 97 6.69 4.99 7.22
CA ILE A 97 7.93 4.40 7.72
C ILE A 97 8.98 5.47 8.08
N ASP A 98 9.02 6.59 7.35
CA ASP A 98 9.94 7.70 7.58
C ASP A 98 9.70 8.40 8.93
N LEU A 99 8.44 8.46 9.37
CA LEU A 99 8.09 9.01 10.69
C LEU A 99 8.81 8.22 11.79
N PHE A 100 8.78 6.88 11.71
CA PHE A 100 9.39 6.01 12.72
C PHE A 100 10.93 6.05 12.68
N VAL A 101 11.52 6.24 11.51
CA VAL A 101 12.97 6.39 11.35
C VAL A 101 13.47 7.71 11.92
N SER A 102 12.72 8.79 11.74
CA SER A 102 13.19 10.15 12.03
C SER A 102 12.77 10.72 13.40
N HIS A 103 11.68 10.23 13.99
CA HIS A 103 11.10 10.82 15.21
C HIS A 103 11.10 9.90 16.43
N VAL A 104 11.52 8.64 16.29
CA VAL A 104 11.59 7.68 17.40
C VAL A 104 13.04 7.52 17.83
N GLU A 105 13.28 7.64 19.13
CA GLU A 105 14.59 7.34 19.74
C GLU A 105 14.74 5.82 19.87
N TRP A 106 15.38 5.21 18.88
CA TRP A 106 15.75 3.79 18.91
C TRP A 106 17.13 3.61 19.54
N SER A 107 17.38 2.47 20.18
CA SER A 107 18.77 2.06 20.45
C SER A 107 19.52 1.78 19.14
N ASP A 108 20.85 1.88 19.12
CA ASP A 108 21.67 1.65 17.90
C ASP A 108 21.37 0.30 17.22
N ARG A 109 21.12 -0.73 18.04
CA ARG A 109 20.75 -2.07 17.57
C ARG A 109 19.38 -2.08 16.91
N GLU A 110 18.40 -1.38 17.46
CA GLU A 110 17.05 -1.30 16.91
C GLU A 110 17.01 -0.42 15.67
N MET A 111 17.72 0.71 15.71
CA MET A 111 17.83 1.62 14.57
C MET A 111 18.38 0.90 13.34
N SER A 112 19.42 0.08 13.51
CA SER A 112 19.97 -0.74 12.42
C SER A 112 18.92 -1.69 11.81
N LYS A 113 18.02 -2.26 12.62
CA LYS A 113 16.95 -3.12 12.13
C LYS A 113 15.86 -2.33 11.41
N ILE A 114 15.44 -1.20 11.98
CA ILE A 114 14.42 -0.33 11.39
C ILE A 114 14.88 0.20 10.03
N GLN A 115 16.15 0.62 9.94
CA GLN A 115 16.73 1.07 8.68
C GLN A 115 16.74 -0.04 7.62
N ASN A 116 17.15 -1.26 8.00
CA ASN A 116 17.10 -2.42 7.09
C ASN A 116 15.66 -2.76 6.64
N LEU A 117 14.68 -2.65 7.54
CA LEU A 117 13.27 -2.85 7.19
C LEU A 117 12.76 -1.77 6.24
N LYS A 118 13.11 -0.51 6.47
CA LYS A 118 12.79 0.59 5.57
C LYS A 118 13.34 0.32 4.17
N GLU A 119 14.61 -0.03 4.06
CA GLU A 119 15.25 -0.31 2.76
C GLU A 119 14.52 -1.42 2.00
N LYS A 120 14.20 -2.54 2.66
CA LYS A 120 13.42 -3.63 2.06
C LYS A 120 12.02 -3.21 1.62
N LEU A 121 11.36 -2.36 2.41
CA LEU A 121 10.05 -1.83 2.07
C LEU A 121 10.13 -0.90 0.86
N GLU A 122 11.14 -0.02 0.80
CA GLU A 122 11.38 0.88 -0.33
C GLU A 122 11.72 0.11 -1.61
N GLU A 123 12.55 -0.92 -1.54
CA GLU A 123 12.82 -1.83 -2.67
C GLU A 123 11.52 -2.41 -3.23
N ASN A 124 10.66 -2.95 -2.36
CA ASN A 124 9.36 -3.48 -2.77
C ASN A 124 8.43 -2.40 -3.34
N PHE A 125 8.41 -1.22 -2.73
CA PHE A 125 7.59 -0.10 -3.18
C PHE A 125 7.99 0.41 -4.56
N ASN A 126 9.29 0.38 -4.90
CA ASN A 126 9.76 0.77 -6.22
C ASN A 126 9.18 -0.09 -7.35
N PHE A 127 8.87 -1.36 -7.12
CA PHE A 127 8.16 -2.22 -8.08
C PHE A 127 6.69 -1.81 -8.26
N ILE A 128 6.05 -1.29 -7.22
CA ILE A 128 4.63 -0.94 -7.20
C ILE A 128 4.39 0.50 -7.69
N LYS A 129 5.39 1.37 -7.56
CA LYS A 129 5.32 2.79 -7.91
C LYS A 129 4.81 3.07 -9.33
N PRO A 130 5.20 2.33 -10.39
CA PRO A 130 4.64 2.53 -11.73
C PRO A 130 3.14 2.25 -11.79
N ALA A 131 2.67 1.17 -11.16
CA ALA A 131 1.26 0.83 -11.11
C ALA A 131 0.46 1.88 -10.33
N ARG A 132 1.01 2.37 -9.20
CA ARG A 132 0.43 3.50 -8.46
C ARG A 132 0.27 4.74 -9.33
N ASN A 133 1.31 5.11 -10.09
CA ASN A 133 1.26 6.28 -10.96
C ASN A 133 0.17 6.14 -12.03
N LYS A 134 0.01 4.94 -12.62
CA LYS A 134 -1.07 4.64 -13.57
C LYS A 134 -2.47 4.77 -12.94
N ILE A 135 -2.63 4.36 -11.68
CA ILE A 135 -3.91 4.49 -10.95
C ILE A 135 -4.27 5.95 -10.70
N LEU A 136 -3.30 6.79 -10.33
CA LEU A 136 -3.52 8.21 -10.03
C LEU A 136 -3.60 9.09 -11.27
N ALA A 137 -3.00 8.67 -12.38
CA ALA A 137 -3.10 9.36 -13.64
C ALA A 137 -4.57 9.39 -14.08
N HIS A 138 -5.21 10.56 -13.98
CA HIS A 138 -6.58 10.81 -14.44
C HIS A 138 -6.68 10.80 -15.99
N ASN A 139 -6.25 9.70 -16.63
CA ASN A 139 -6.05 9.56 -18.08
C ASN A 139 -4.91 10.40 -18.66
N ASP A 140 -3.84 10.63 -17.89
CA ASP A 140 -2.63 11.26 -18.42
C ASP A 140 -2.01 10.36 -19.51
N ARG A 141 -1.88 10.89 -20.72
CA ARG A 141 -1.42 10.16 -21.91
C ARG A 141 0.00 9.62 -21.73
N GLU A 142 0.84 10.33 -20.99
CA GLU A 142 2.24 9.93 -20.77
C GLU A 142 2.36 8.73 -19.81
N ALA A 143 1.39 8.53 -18.92
CA ALA A 143 1.37 7.41 -17.98
C ALA A 143 1.15 6.04 -18.66
N PHE A 144 0.67 6.02 -19.91
CA PHE A 144 0.45 4.79 -20.68
C PHE A 144 1.66 4.33 -21.50
N ASN A 145 2.71 5.14 -21.60
CA ASN A 145 3.88 4.86 -22.46
C ASN A 145 5.08 4.22 -21.74
N ASN A 146 4.91 3.77 -20.48
CA ASN A 146 5.93 3.06 -19.70
C ASN A 146 5.61 1.58 -19.52
#